data_AF-A0A0R3SIE0-F1
#
_entry.id   AF-A0A0R3SIE0-F1
#
_cell.length_a   1.000
_cell.length_b   1.000
_cell.length_c   1.000
_cell.angle_alpha   90.00
_cell.angle_beta   90.00
_cell.angle_gamma   90.00
#
_symmetry.space_group_name_H-M   'P 1'
#
loop_
_entity.id
_entity.type
_entity.pdbx_description
1 polymer ?
#
loop_
_entity_poly.entity_id
_entity_poly.type
_entity_poly.pdbx_seq_one_letter_code
_entity_poly.pdbx_strand_id
1 'polypeptide(L)'
;MANLVRNLAEVYALINSLQFLQKAFIKDCIKVEKYASLCRRLLSQFKEAFVLVRNEYPTIEVFMEKYKMDCPGALKVIKEGPTVQDDGNKLLVHTTELFITALDRLNLNHFAKDEIQPDIDALWKAMNGLSILPANFDGKEKMRQWLDVMEPMGASDSLTTEQGRQLQFDVDTAYNQFKSIIQ
;
A
#
# COMPACT_ATOMS: atom_id res chain seq x y z
N MET A 1 14.60 13.99 38.73
CA MET A 1 13.80 12.76 38.91
C MET A 1 12.42 12.83 38.24
N ALA A 2 11.59 13.86 38.46
CA ALA A 2 10.24 13.93 37.89
C ALA A 2 10.17 13.83 36.34
N ASN A 3 11.14 14.39 35.63
CA ASN A 3 11.18 14.35 34.16
C ASN A 3 11.52 12.94 33.61
N LEU A 4 12.43 12.22 34.28
CA LEU A 4 12.80 10.86 33.88
C LEU A 4 11.65 9.88 34.05
N VAL A 5 10.96 9.93 35.19
CA VAL A 5 9.79 9.07 35.46
C VAL A 5 8.69 9.30 34.41
N ARG A 6 8.48 10.55 33.98
CA ARG A 6 7.52 10.87 32.93
C ARG A 6 7.91 10.23 31.59
N ASN A 7 9.17 10.35 31.20
CA ASN A 7 9.68 9.77 29.95
C ASN A 7 9.57 8.23 29.96
N LEU A 8 9.90 7.59 31.10
CA LEU A 8 9.76 6.14 31.27
C LEU A 8 8.30 5.70 31.18
N ALA A 9 7.39 6.43 31.83
CA ALA A 9 5.95 6.16 31.77
C ALA A 9 5.39 6.32 30.35
N GLU A 10 5.87 7.32 29.60
CA GLU A 10 5.48 7.55 28.21
C GLU A 10 5.91 6.39 27.30
N VAL A 11 7.17 5.95 27.40
CA VAL A 11 7.66 4.78 26.65
C VAL A 11 6.84 3.53 27.00
N TYR A 12 6.58 3.29 28.29
CA TYR A 12 5.76 2.17 28.75
C TYR A 12 4.33 2.20 28.18
N ALA A 13 3.71 3.39 28.15
CA ALA A 13 2.37 3.58 27.61
C ALA A 13 2.34 3.35 26.09
N LEU A 14 3.35 3.82 25.36
CA LEU A 14 3.44 3.65 23.89
C LEU A 14 3.62 2.18 23.49
N ILE A 15 4.46 1.42 24.20
CA ILE A 15 4.62 -0.02 23.96
C ILE A 15 3.30 -0.77 24.18
N ASN A 16 2.60 -0.50 25.30
CA ASN A 16 1.29 -1.11 25.55
C ASN A 16 0.26 -0.71 24.49
N SER A 17 0.24 0.56 24.09
CA SER A 17 -0.67 1.06 23.06
C SER A 17 -0.48 0.33 21.73
N LEU A 18 0.77 0.12 21.31
CA LEU A 18 1.10 -0.69 20.13
C LEU A 18 0.64 -2.15 20.29
N GLN A 19 0.80 -2.74 21.48
CA GLN A 19 0.35 -4.11 21.75
C GLN A 19 -1.17 -4.26 21.67
N PHE A 20 -1.91 -3.30 22.23
CA PHE A 20 -3.38 -3.29 22.17
C PHE A 20 -3.87 -3.05 20.75
N LEU A 21 -3.23 -2.13 20.01
CA LEU A 21 -3.55 -1.87 18.61
C LEU A 21 -3.38 -3.13 17.75
N GLN A 22 -2.29 -3.88 17.94
CA GLN A 22 -2.07 -5.14 17.24
C GLN A 22 -3.12 -6.20 17.61
N LYS A 23 -3.45 -6.34 18.90
CA LYS A 23 -4.52 -7.27 19.36
C LYS A 23 -5.88 -6.91 18.76
N ALA A 24 -6.20 -5.61 18.67
CA ALA A 24 -7.44 -5.13 18.07
C ALA A 24 -7.48 -5.42 16.56
N PHE A 25 -6.36 -5.28 15.87
CA PHE A 25 -6.26 -5.65 14.45
C PHE A 25 -6.44 -7.15 14.21
N ILE A 26 -5.77 -8.01 15.01
CA ILE A 26 -5.92 -9.48 14.92
C ILE A 26 -7.37 -9.92 15.19
N LYS A 27 -8.07 -9.20 16.07
CA LYS A 27 -9.50 -9.45 16.40
C LYS A 27 -10.47 -8.80 15.42
N ASP A 28 -10.00 -8.32 14.27
CA ASP A 28 -10.79 -7.64 13.23
C ASP A 28 -11.61 -6.44 13.75
N CYS A 29 -11.15 -5.79 14.83
CA CYS A 29 -11.82 -4.63 15.42
C CYS A 29 -11.44 -3.32 14.71
N ILE A 30 -10.41 -3.33 13.87
CA ILE A 30 -9.85 -2.15 13.20
C ILE A 30 -9.51 -2.52 11.75
N LYS A 31 -9.98 -1.70 10.81
CA LYS A 31 -9.65 -1.85 9.38
C LYS A 31 -8.16 -1.67 9.10
N VAL A 32 -7.68 -2.37 8.09
CA VAL A 32 -6.27 -2.38 7.66
C VAL A 32 -5.69 -0.98 7.47
N GLU A 33 -6.40 -0.09 6.77
CA GLU A 33 -5.93 1.26 6.46
C GLU A 33 -5.72 2.10 7.74
N LYS A 34 -6.64 1.94 8.70
CA LYS A 34 -6.57 2.62 10.00
C LYS A 34 -5.45 2.04 10.87
N TYR A 35 -5.28 0.72 10.88
CA TYR A 35 -4.22 0.05 11.64
C TYR A 35 -2.83 0.54 11.21
N ALA A 36 -2.56 0.54 9.90
CA ALA A 36 -1.27 0.97 9.34
C ALA A 36 -0.93 2.42 9.75
N SER A 37 -1.89 3.32 9.60
CA SER A 37 -1.75 4.75 9.95
C SER A 37 -1.50 4.95 11.45
N LEU A 38 -2.27 4.27 12.31
CA LEU A 38 -2.13 4.37 13.76
C LEU A 38 -0.78 3.82 14.24
N CYS A 39 -0.32 2.70 13.68
CA CYS A 39 1.01 2.15 13.99
C CYS A 39 2.12 3.14 13.62
N ARG A 40 2.09 3.75 12.43
CA ARG A 40 3.11 4.74 12.03
C ARG A 40 3.17 5.92 12.99
N ARG A 41 2.02 6.44 13.40
CA ARG A 41 1.93 7.54 14.37
C ARG A 41 2.52 7.16 15.73
N LEU A 42 2.12 6.02 16.29
CA LEU A 42 2.64 5.54 17.57
C LEU A 42 4.12 5.20 17.53
N LEU A 43 4.61 4.66 16.40
CA LEU A 43 6.04 4.38 16.20
C LEU A 43 6.87 5.66 16.15
N SER A 44 6.37 6.72 15.51
CA SER A 44 7.05 8.02 15.50
C SER A 44 7.16 8.58 16.93
N GLN A 45 6.08 8.54 17.70
CA GLN A 45 6.09 8.97 19.11
C GLN A 45 7.04 8.10 19.96
N PHE A 46 7.02 6.78 19.76
CA PHE A 46 7.92 5.86 20.46
C PHE A 46 9.39 6.17 20.18
N LYS A 47 9.77 6.41 18.91
CA LYS A 47 11.16 6.71 18.56
C LYS A 47 11.67 7.96 19.26
N GLU A 48 10.88 9.02 19.27
CA GLU A 48 11.22 10.27 19.97
C GLU A 48 11.31 10.06 21.48
N ALA A 49 10.31 9.43 22.09
CA ALA A 49 10.29 9.16 23.53
C ALA A 49 11.44 8.24 23.95
N PHE A 50 11.81 7.25 23.13
CA PHE A 50 12.85 6.27 23.46
C PHE A 50 14.25 6.89 23.47
N VAL A 51 14.50 7.92 22.64
CA VAL A 51 15.77 8.67 22.68
C VAL A 51 16.02 9.25 24.07
N LEU A 52 14.97 9.70 24.76
CA LEU A 52 15.07 10.33 26.07
C LEU A 52 15.43 9.36 27.21
N VAL A 53 15.28 8.06 27.00
CA VAL A 53 15.56 7.01 28.00
C VAL A 53 16.70 6.08 27.60
N ARG A 54 17.26 6.26 26.39
CA ARG A 54 18.27 5.37 25.80
C ARG A 54 19.56 5.25 26.65
N ASN A 55 19.91 6.28 27.41
CA ASN A 55 21.08 6.25 28.30
C ASN A 55 20.95 5.21 29.42
N GLU A 56 19.74 4.97 29.92
CA GLU A 56 19.46 3.97 30.96
C GLU A 56 19.03 2.62 30.33
N TYR A 57 18.38 2.67 29.16
CA TYR A 57 17.87 1.51 28.44
C TYR A 57 18.38 1.50 26.99
N PRO A 58 19.54 0.88 26.71
CA PRO A 58 20.16 0.92 25.39
C PRO A 58 19.29 0.31 24.28
N THR A 59 18.49 -0.71 24.63
CA THR A 59 17.57 -1.37 23.70
C THR A 59 16.19 -1.56 24.32
N ILE A 60 15.19 -1.75 23.46
CA ILE A 60 13.81 -1.97 23.89
C ILE A 60 13.66 -3.26 24.70
N GLU A 61 14.43 -4.30 24.39
CA GLU A 61 14.39 -5.58 25.11
C GLU A 61 14.78 -5.39 26.58
N VAL A 62 15.84 -4.63 26.84
CA VAL A 62 16.28 -4.31 28.21
C VAL A 62 15.19 -3.54 28.96
N PHE A 63 14.51 -2.60 28.29
CA PHE A 63 13.38 -1.88 28.86
C PHE A 63 12.22 -2.82 29.19
N MET A 64 11.81 -3.66 28.24
CA MET A 64 10.70 -4.60 28.41
C MET A 64 10.98 -5.63 29.49
N GLU A 65 12.21 -6.13 29.59
CA GLU A 65 12.65 -7.06 30.63
C GLU A 65 12.58 -6.40 32.01
N LYS A 66 13.13 -5.18 32.14
CA LYS A 66 13.10 -4.42 33.40
C LYS A 66 11.69 -4.24 33.95
N TYR A 67 10.74 -3.90 33.07
CA TYR A 67 9.34 -3.65 33.44
C TYR A 67 8.43 -4.87 33.26
N LYS A 68 9.00 -6.06 33.01
CA LYS A 68 8.28 -7.34 32.85
C LYS A 68 7.12 -7.25 31.85
N MET A 69 7.36 -6.60 30.72
CA MET A 69 6.35 -6.37 29.69
C MET A 69 6.21 -7.59 28.76
N ASP A 70 5.02 -8.20 28.73
CA ASP A 70 4.65 -9.21 27.74
C ASP A 70 3.97 -8.53 26.54
N CYS A 71 4.80 -7.96 25.65
CA CYS A 71 4.33 -7.24 24.46
C CYS A 71 5.03 -7.71 23.17
N PRO A 72 4.95 -9.01 22.81
CA PRO A 72 5.63 -9.56 21.63
C PRO A 72 5.19 -8.92 20.33
N GLY A 73 3.93 -8.48 20.28
CA GLY A 73 3.36 -7.75 19.17
C GLY A 73 3.93 -6.36 18.97
N ALA A 74 4.01 -5.59 20.06
CA ALA A 74 4.63 -4.27 20.03
C ALA A 74 6.11 -4.38 19.64
N LEU A 75 6.83 -5.38 20.17
CA LEU A 75 8.23 -5.62 19.84
C LEU A 75 8.42 -5.87 18.33
N LYS A 76 7.58 -6.71 17.72
CA LYS A 76 7.58 -6.94 16.27
C LYS A 76 7.34 -5.64 15.50
N VAL A 77 6.29 -4.89 15.86
CA VAL A 77 5.95 -3.62 15.18
C VAL A 77 7.05 -2.56 15.32
N ILE A 78 7.77 -2.53 16.45
CA ILE A 78 8.87 -1.58 16.67
C ILE A 78 10.11 -1.95 15.86
N LYS A 79 10.42 -3.25 15.72
CA LYS A 79 11.57 -3.74 14.95
C LYS A 79 11.34 -3.72 13.44
N GLU A 80 10.16 -4.17 13.02
CA GLU A 80 9.87 -4.50 11.63
C GLU A 80 8.85 -3.53 10.99
N GLY A 81 8.18 -2.69 11.79
CA GLY A 81 7.04 -1.89 11.34
C GLY A 81 5.72 -2.67 11.41
N PRO A 82 4.58 -2.01 11.11
CA PRO A 82 3.29 -2.69 11.08
C PRO A 82 3.28 -3.77 10.00
N THR A 83 3.25 -5.04 10.41
CA THR A 83 3.03 -6.18 9.50
C THR A 83 1.56 -6.22 9.10
N VAL A 84 1.13 -5.21 8.34
CA VAL A 84 0.02 -5.40 7.41
C VAL A 84 0.57 -6.32 6.34
N GLN A 85 -0.17 -7.34 5.91
CA GLN A 85 0.20 -8.02 4.68
C GLN A 85 0.42 -6.93 3.63
N ASP A 86 1.66 -6.84 3.14
CA ASP A 86 2.18 -5.78 2.27
C ASP A 86 1.49 -5.78 0.89
N ASP A 87 0.38 -6.49 0.76
CA ASP A 87 -0.41 -6.68 -0.44
C ASP A 87 -0.82 -5.34 -1.03
N GLY A 88 -1.15 -4.32 -0.22
CA GLY A 88 -1.47 -2.99 -0.73
C GLY A 88 -0.29 -2.30 -1.42
N ASN A 89 0.91 -2.38 -0.84
CA ASN A 89 2.10 -1.74 -1.39
C ASN A 89 2.70 -2.56 -2.55
N LYS A 90 2.70 -3.89 -2.43
CA LYS A 90 3.03 -4.82 -3.52
C LYS A 90 2.08 -4.65 -4.70
N LEU A 91 0.78 -4.52 -4.45
CA LEU A 91 -0.21 -4.29 -5.50
C LEU A 91 -0.05 -2.90 -6.12
N LEU A 92 0.36 -1.90 -5.35
CA LEU A 92 0.66 -0.55 -5.86
C LEU A 92 1.88 -0.57 -6.78
N VAL A 93 2.97 -1.21 -6.36
CA VAL A 93 4.17 -1.43 -7.18
C VAL A 93 3.81 -2.23 -8.43
N HIS A 94 3.09 -3.33 -8.27
CA HIS A 94 2.65 -4.17 -9.38
C HIS A 94 1.74 -3.43 -10.37
N THR A 95 0.82 -2.60 -9.88
CA THR A 95 -0.05 -1.77 -10.74
C THR A 95 0.77 -0.73 -11.51
N THR A 96 1.80 -0.17 -10.88
CA THR A 96 2.73 0.76 -11.54
C THR A 96 3.51 0.05 -12.67
N GLU A 97 3.99 -1.18 -12.43
CA GLU A 97 4.65 -2.01 -13.44
C GLU A 97 3.71 -2.35 -14.60
N LEU A 98 2.44 -2.66 -14.32
CA LEU A 98 1.43 -2.94 -15.34
C LEU A 98 1.10 -1.71 -16.18
N PHE A 99 1.02 -0.51 -15.59
CA PHE A 99 0.87 0.74 -16.35
C PHE A 99 2.03 0.95 -17.31
N ILE A 100 3.27 0.79 -16.84
CA ILE A 100 4.47 0.95 -17.67
C ILE A 100 4.48 -0.08 -18.80
N THR A 101 4.20 -1.35 -18.48
CA THR A 101 4.17 -2.44 -19.46
C THR A 101 3.13 -2.18 -20.56
N ALA A 102 1.91 -1.78 -20.19
CA ALA A 102 0.85 -1.46 -21.14
C ALA A 102 1.24 -0.27 -22.03
N LEU A 103 1.79 0.81 -21.45
CA LEU A 103 2.24 1.98 -22.19
C LEU A 103 3.40 1.65 -23.15
N ASP A 104 4.37 0.85 -22.72
CA ASP A 104 5.50 0.43 -23.55
C ASP A 104 5.02 -0.39 -24.77
N ARG A 105 4.08 -1.33 -24.59
CA ARG A 105 3.50 -2.07 -25.72
C ARG A 105 2.75 -1.17 -26.69
N LEU A 106 1.96 -0.23 -26.16
CA LEU A 106 1.22 0.73 -27.00
C LEU A 106 2.19 1.67 -27.75
N ASN A 107 3.28 2.08 -27.14
CA ASN A 107 4.34 2.88 -27.78
C ASN A 107 5.04 2.12 -28.92
N LEU A 108 5.12 0.79 -28.83
CA LEU A 108 5.65 -0.08 -29.88
C LEU A 108 4.62 -0.41 -30.98
N ASN A 109 3.39 0.13 -30.89
CA ASN A 109 2.26 -0.16 -31.78
C ASN A 109 1.79 -1.63 -31.76
N HIS A 110 1.94 -2.31 -30.61
CA HIS A 110 1.38 -3.64 -30.42
C HIS A 110 -0.13 -3.52 -30.13
N PHE A 111 -0.94 -3.69 -31.17
CA PHE A 111 -2.40 -3.47 -31.11
C PHE A 111 -3.22 -4.75 -31.29
N ALA A 112 -2.58 -5.90 -31.50
CA ALA A 112 -3.28 -7.18 -31.57
C ALA A 112 -3.90 -7.53 -30.21
N LYS A 113 -5.11 -8.10 -30.21
CA LYS A 113 -5.86 -8.42 -28.99
C LYS A 113 -5.04 -9.30 -28.05
N ASP A 114 -4.44 -10.37 -28.56
CA ASP A 114 -3.61 -11.28 -27.77
C ASP A 114 -2.37 -10.63 -27.15
N GLU A 115 -1.87 -9.54 -27.76
CA GLU A 115 -0.74 -8.78 -27.25
C GLU A 115 -1.14 -7.75 -26.18
N ILE A 116 -2.26 -7.04 -26.34
CA ILE A 116 -2.60 -5.90 -25.46
C ILE A 116 -3.67 -6.22 -24.42
N GLN A 117 -4.65 -7.08 -24.75
CA GLN A 117 -5.76 -7.38 -23.86
C GLN A 117 -5.32 -7.96 -22.51
N PRO A 118 -4.33 -8.88 -22.42
CA PRO A 118 -3.90 -9.42 -21.14
C PRO A 118 -3.33 -8.36 -20.19
N ASP A 119 -2.59 -7.37 -20.70
CA ASP A 119 -2.03 -6.30 -19.86
C ASP A 119 -3.12 -5.36 -19.37
N ILE A 120 -4.09 -5.00 -20.24
CA ILE A 120 -5.22 -4.15 -19.86
C ILE A 120 -6.13 -4.86 -18.83
N ASP A 121 -6.36 -6.17 -18.96
CA ASP A 121 -7.14 -6.97 -18.00
C ASP A 121 -6.41 -7.08 -16.64
N ALA A 122 -5.11 -7.35 -16.66
CA ALA A 122 -4.29 -7.37 -15.46
C ALA A 122 -4.30 -6.01 -14.76
N LEU A 123 -4.12 -4.92 -15.51
CA LEU A 123 -4.16 -3.55 -15.02
C LEU A 123 -5.52 -3.23 -14.38
N TRP A 124 -6.61 -3.55 -15.06
CA TRP A 124 -7.96 -3.34 -14.54
C TRP A 124 -8.21 -4.12 -13.24
N LYS A 125 -7.83 -5.40 -13.18
CA LYS A 125 -7.95 -6.23 -11.97
C LYS A 125 -7.12 -5.67 -10.82
N ALA A 126 -5.88 -5.29 -11.08
CA ALA A 126 -4.98 -4.74 -10.07
C ALA A 126 -5.53 -3.42 -9.51
N MET A 127 -6.02 -2.54 -10.37
CA MET A 127 -6.70 -1.30 -9.95
C MET A 127 -7.94 -1.55 -9.10
N ASN A 128 -8.75 -2.57 -9.43
CA ASN A 128 -9.92 -2.93 -8.62
C ASN A 128 -9.56 -3.48 -7.23
N GLY A 129 -8.39 -4.14 -7.10
CA GLY A 129 -7.88 -4.60 -5.81
C GLY A 129 -7.28 -3.48 -4.93
N LEU A 130 -6.96 -2.31 -5.50
CA LEU A 130 -6.37 -1.20 -4.76
C LEU A 130 -7.43 -0.40 -4.00
N SER A 131 -7.44 -0.55 -2.66
CA SER A 131 -8.33 0.21 -1.77
C SER A 131 -8.02 1.70 -1.69
N ILE A 132 -6.80 2.12 -2.07
CA ILE A 132 -6.41 3.53 -2.15
C ILE A 132 -7.12 4.26 -3.31
N LEU A 133 -7.56 3.53 -4.35
CA LEU A 133 -8.24 4.14 -5.47
C LEU A 133 -9.72 4.36 -5.16
N PRO A 134 -10.28 5.55 -5.49
CA PRO A 134 -11.70 5.80 -5.40
C PRO A 134 -12.51 4.72 -6.13
N ALA A 135 -13.71 4.44 -5.63
CA ALA A 135 -14.64 3.50 -6.28
C ALA A 135 -15.02 3.99 -7.70
N ASN A 136 -15.07 5.31 -7.88
CA ASN A 136 -15.37 6.01 -9.13
C ASN A 136 -14.12 6.50 -9.87
N PHE A 137 -12.98 5.82 -9.72
CA PHE A 137 -11.76 6.16 -10.44
C PHE A 137 -11.97 5.97 -11.95
N ASP A 138 -11.94 7.05 -12.71
CA ASP A 138 -12.25 7.09 -14.16
C ASP A 138 -11.43 6.07 -14.97
N GLY A 139 -10.15 5.90 -14.61
CA GLY A 139 -9.31 4.88 -15.25
C GLY A 139 -9.89 3.45 -15.16
N LYS A 140 -10.60 3.08 -14.09
CA LYS A 140 -11.22 1.73 -13.97
C LYS A 140 -12.32 1.55 -15.01
N GLU A 141 -13.11 2.59 -15.22
CA GLU A 141 -14.19 2.59 -16.20
C GLU A 141 -13.63 2.54 -17.62
N LYS A 142 -12.62 3.36 -17.91
CA LYS A 142 -11.93 3.38 -19.21
C LYS A 142 -11.30 2.04 -19.57
N MET A 143 -10.54 1.42 -18.67
CA MET A 143 -9.93 0.11 -18.94
C MET A 143 -11.01 -0.96 -19.18
N ARG A 144 -12.16 -0.88 -18.47
CA ARG A 144 -13.28 -1.79 -18.71
C ARG A 144 -13.89 -1.59 -20.10
N GLN A 145 -14.13 -0.35 -20.50
CA GLN A 145 -14.66 -0.03 -21.84
C GLN A 145 -13.76 -0.59 -22.94
N TRP A 146 -12.44 -0.50 -22.79
CA TRP A 146 -11.50 -1.07 -23.75
C TRP A 146 -11.50 -2.60 -23.78
N LEU A 147 -11.66 -3.25 -22.62
CA LEU A 147 -11.84 -4.71 -22.57
C LEU A 147 -13.13 -5.14 -23.29
N ASP A 148 -14.22 -4.39 -23.12
CA ASP A 148 -15.49 -4.65 -23.81
C ASP A 148 -15.36 -4.46 -25.34
N VAL A 149 -14.56 -3.49 -25.80
CA VAL A 149 -14.23 -3.32 -27.23
C VAL A 149 -13.43 -4.50 -27.79
N MET A 150 -12.50 -5.03 -27.00
CA MET A 150 -11.66 -6.17 -27.41
C MET A 150 -12.35 -7.53 -27.25
N GLU A 151 -13.40 -7.65 -26.44
CA GLU A 151 -14.11 -8.90 -26.19
C GLU A 151 -14.58 -9.61 -27.48
N PRO A 152 -15.30 -8.95 -28.43
CA PRO A 152 -15.79 -9.60 -29.64
C PRO A 152 -14.72 -9.89 -30.70
N MET A 153 -13.51 -9.32 -30.56
CA MET A 153 -12.42 -9.49 -31.53
C MET A 153 -11.80 -10.89 -31.45
N GLY A 154 -11.32 -11.41 -32.57
CA GLY A 154 -10.45 -12.59 -32.62
C GLY A 154 -9.10 -12.32 -31.95
N ALA A 155 -8.40 -13.36 -31.51
CA ALA A 155 -7.10 -13.21 -30.83
C ALA A 155 -6.07 -12.47 -31.70
N SER A 156 -6.08 -12.72 -33.02
CA SER A 156 -5.19 -12.10 -34.00
C SER A 156 -5.68 -10.74 -34.53
N ASP A 157 -6.88 -10.31 -34.13
CA ASP A 157 -7.43 -9.04 -34.62
C ASP A 157 -6.76 -7.88 -33.89
N SER A 158 -6.45 -6.81 -34.64
CA SER A 158 -5.81 -5.62 -34.10
C SER A 158 -6.78 -4.45 -34.00
N LEU A 159 -6.60 -3.63 -32.96
CA LEU A 159 -7.22 -2.31 -32.88
C LEU A 159 -6.71 -1.44 -34.05
N THR A 160 -7.55 -0.53 -34.54
CA THR A 160 -7.09 0.44 -35.55
C THR A 160 -6.05 1.39 -34.95
N THR A 161 -5.25 2.05 -35.79
CA THR A 161 -4.27 3.05 -35.32
C THR A 161 -4.93 4.18 -34.52
N GLU A 162 -6.15 4.60 -34.91
CA GLU A 162 -6.88 5.61 -34.11
C GLU A 162 -7.31 5.05 -32.74
N GLN A 163 -7.82 3.81 -32.71
CA GLN A 163 -8.20 3.16 -31.46
C GLN A 163 -6.99 2.94 -30.54
N GLY A 164 -5.86 2.48 -31.08
CA GLY A 164 -4.62 2.29 -30.34
C GLY A 164 -4.09 3.59 -29.72
N ARG A 165 -4.15 4.71 -30.46
CA ARG A 165 -3.79 6.04 -29.93
C ARG A 165 -4.75 6.52 -28.85
N GLN A 166 -6.05 6.26 -29.00
CA GLN A 166 -7.03 6.62 -27.97
C GLN A 166 -6.85 5.78 -26.70
N LEU A 167 -6.60 4.47 -26.84
CA LEU A 167 -6.27 3.58 -25.73
C LEU A 167 -5.01 4.06 -25.00
N GLN A 168 -3.96 4.40 -25.76
CA GLN A 168 -2.73 4.97 -25.19
C GLN A 168 -2.99 6.24 -24.39
N PHE A 169 -3.77 7.18 -24.94
CA PHE A 169 -4.14 8.41 -24.25
C PHE A 169 -4.94 8.13 -22.96
N ASP A 170 -5.88 7.20 -23.00
CA ASP A 170 -6.70 6.84 -21.84
C ASP A 170 -5.85 6.15 -20.74
N VAL A 171 -4.91 5.27 -21.11
CA VAL A 171 -3.96 4.63 -20.18
C VAL A 171 -3.03 5.67 -19.56
N ASP A 172 -2.45 6.58 -20.34
CA ASP A 172 -1.57 7.64 -19.84
C ASP A 172 -2.30 8.59 -18.89
N THR A 173 -3.52 8.98 -19.25
CA THR A 173 -4.39 9.80 -18.40
C THR A 173 -4.68 9.10 -17.07
N ALA A 174 -5.07 7.81 -17.11
CA ALA A 174 -5.30 7.01 -15.92
C ALA A 174 -4.03 6.89 -15.06
N TYR A 175 -2.85 6.72 -15.68
CA TYR A 175 -1.59 6.64 -14.96
C TYR A 175 -1.21 7.95 -14.27
N ASN A 176 -1.43 9.09 -14.93
CA ASN A 176 -1.18 10.41 -14.34
C ASN A 176 -2.13 10.69 -13.16
N GLN A 177 -3.41 10.34 -13.29
CA GLN A 177 -4.36 10.41 -12.17
C GLN A 177 -3.94 9.47 -11.03
N PHE A 178 -3.56 8.24 -11.35
CA PHE A 178 -3.04 7.27 -10.39
C PHE A 178 -1.84 7.83 -9.61
N LYS A 179 -0.84 8.39 -10.31
CA LYS A 179 0.33 9.04 -9.70
C LYS A 179 -0.07 10.17 -8.75
N SER A 180 -1.04 10.99 -9.12
CA SER A 180 -1.50 12.10 -8.27
C SER A 180 -2.16 11.65 -6.97
N ILE A 181 -2.67 10.41 -6.91
CA ILE A 181 -3.30 9.84 -5.71
C ILE A 181 -2.27 9.22 -4.77
N ILE A 182 -1.18 8.68 -5.32
CA ILE A 182 -0.15 7.96 -4.54
C ILE A 182 1.02 8.85 -4.07
N GLN A 183 1.12 10.08 -4.59
CA GLN A 183 2.17 11.06 -4.22
C GLN A 183 1.82 11.86 -2.96
#